data_AF-A0A354X2N0-F1
#
_entry.id   AF-A0A354X2N0-F1
#
_cell.length_a   1.000
_cell.length_b   1.000
_cell.length_c   1.000
_cell.angle_alpha   90.00
_cell.angle_beta   90.00
_cell.angle_gamma   90.00
#
_symmetry.space_group_name_H-M   'P 1'
#
loop_
_entity.id
_entity.type
_entity.pdbx_description
1 polymer ?
#
loop_
_entity_poly.entity_id
_entity_poly.type
_entity_poly.pdbx_seq_one_letter_code
_entity_poly.pdbx_strand_id
1 'polypeptide(L)'
;DSADKEAKIITTGTIDGGTLPEVVCTAEAPETSKNYIYDYLYYLENYNGNGNQKAIYSIATDEALTGGEYNPSPQIDNLPSYSLISKPFATVAKLDVKAVCELIGGKVLWNYQNISSFKNACAIRLSYVFNKTEDNKIPYSSDKTVSGSDNNWYFYKVSDMATYLINTYGTPIPTTTANIKGKKGIIWQSECGWGDASGHLDVWNGTNALDHFYTECDNIYFWELF
;
A
#
# COMPACT_ATOMS: atom_id res chain seq x y z
N ASP A 1 24.52 -38.36 -7.90
CA ASP A 1 25.43 -37.75 -8.88
C ASP A 1 24.69 -36.69 -9.68
N SER A 2 25.32 -35.52 -9.77
CA SER A 2 25.15 -34.39 -10.70
C SER A 2 23.74 -33.92 -11.10
N ALA A 3 23.49 -32.62 -10.92
CA ALA A 3 23.68 -31.67 -12.03
C ALA A 3 23.46 -30.23 -11.55
N ASP A 4 24.56 -29.55 -11.24
CA ASP A 4 24.65 -28.09 -11.24
C ASP A 4 24.28 -27.57 -12.64
N LYS A 5 23.40 -26.57 -12.69
CA LYS A 5 23.23 -25.72 -13.88
C LYS A 5 23.59 -24.30 -13.48
N GLU A 6 24.88 -23.98 -13.63
CA GLU A 6 25.40 -22.63 -13.57
C GLU A 6 24.79 -21.79 -14.70
N ALA A 7 24.17 -20.66 -14.35
CA ALA A 7 23.78 -19.65 -15.31
C ALA A 7 25.03 -18.86 -15.73
N LYS A 8 25.43 -19.04 -16.99
CA LYS A 8 26.58 -18.39 -17.62
C LYS A 8 26.21 -16.96 -18.02
N ILE A 9 26.91 -15.97 -17.48
CA ILE A 9 26.79 -14.57 -17.91
C ILE A 9 27.55 -14.41 -19.23
N ILE A 10 26.84 -14.00 -20.28
CA ILE A 10 27.44 -13.58 -21.56
C ILE A 10 27.27 -12.06 -21.64
N THR A 11 28.38 -11.32 -21.60
CA THR A 11 28.41 -9.88 -21.87
C THR A 11 28.71 -9.63 -23.34
N THR A 12 27.94 -8.74 -23.98
CA THR A 12 28.28 -7.80 -25.08
C THR A 12 27.02 -6.96 -25.28
N GLY A 13 26.97 -5.63 -25.18
CA GLY A 13 27.76 -4.61 -25.85
C GLY A 13 26.78 -3.66 -26.58
N THR A 14 26.82 -2.36 -26.20
CA THR A 14 26.17 -1.12 -26.72
C THR A 14 25.51 -1.10 -28.10
N ILE A 15 24.38 -0.36 -28.25
CA ILE A 15 24.14 0.52 -29.43
C ILE A 15 23.21 1.71 -29.11
N ASP A 16 23.59 2.83 -29.73
CA ASP A 16 22.94 4.13 -29.96
C ASP A 16 21.69 4.03 -30.87
N GLY A 17 20.71 4.92 -30.70
CA GLY A 17 19.66 5.29 -31.67
C GLY A 17 18.68 4.22 -32.23
N GLY A 18 17.40 4.31 -31.83
CA GLY A 18 16.26 4.01 -32.71
C GLY A 18 15.37 2.80 -32.38
N THR A 19 14.09 3.09 -32.08
CA THR A 19 12.88 2.23 -32.10
C THR A 19 12.88 0.92 -31.30
N LEU A 20 12.06 0.90 -30.23
CA LEU A 20 11.71 -0.30 -29.47
C LEU A 20 10.82 -1.24 -30.30
N PRO A 21 11.18 -2.52 -30.50
CA PRO A 21 10.22 -3.53 -30.89
C PRO A 21 9.45 -4.03 -29.65
N GLU A 22 8.15 -4.18 -29.85
CA GLU A 22 7.15 -4.75 -28.95
C GLU A 22 7.59 -6.14 -28.47
N VAL A 23 7.83 -6.31 -27.16
CA VAL A 23 8.04 -7.63 -26.57
C VAL A 23 6.69 -8.15 -26.11
N VAL A 24 6.07 -8.95 -26.98
CA VAL A 24 4.99 -9.87 -26.63
C VAL A 24 5.61 -11.03 -25.86
N CYS A 25 5.45 -11.04 -24.54
CA CYS A 25 5.74 -12.23 -23.72
C CYS A 25 4.49 -13.11 -23.65
N THR A 26 4.40 -14.09 -24.54
CA THR A 26 3.58 -15.28 -24.31
C THR A 26 4.30 -16.18 -23.31
N ALA A 27 3.78 -16.25 -22.08
CA ALA A 27 3.99 -17.38 -21.20
C ALA A 27 2.65 -17.73 -20.58
N GLU A 28 2.11 -18.90 -20.96
CA GLU A 28 0.93 -19.47 -20.32
C GLU A 28 1.27 -19.72 -18.84
N ALA A 29 0.64 -18.94 -17.95
CA ALA A 29 0.72 -19.12 -16.52
C ALA A 29 -0.06 -20.39 -16.12
N PRO A 30 0.46 -21.24 -15.21
CA PRO A 30 -0.32 -22.33 -14.66
C PRO A 30 -1.49 -21.77 -13.85
N GLU A 31 -2.69 -22.30 -14.07
CA GLU A 31 -3.90 -22.00 -13.31
C GLU A 31 -3.70 -22.33 -11.83
N THR A 32 -3.48 -21.30 -11.00
CA THR A 32 -4.02 -21.14 -9.64
C THR A 32 -3.54 -19.78 -9.10
N SER A 33 -4.24 -18.73 -9.52
CA SER A 33 -4.04 -17.34 -9.16
C SER A 33 -4.39 -17.07 -7.69
N LYS A 34 -3.38 -17.02 -6.81
CA LYS A 34 -3.44 -16.29 -5.54
C LYS A 34 -2.10 -15.61 -5.29
N ASN A 35 -2.16 -14.33 -4.89
CA ASN A 35 -1.11 -13.61 -4.17
C ASN A 35 0.10 -13.03 -4.93
N TYR A 36 -0.15 -12.09 -5.85
CA TYR A 36 0.90 -11.21 -6.40
C TYR A 36 1.38 -10.09 -5.45
N ILE A 37 0.81 -9.96 -4.24
CA ILE A 37 1.25 -8.97 -3.24
C ILE A 37 2.48 -9.46 -2.46
N TYR A 38 2.63 -10.78 -2.29
CA TYR A 38 3.68 -11.33 -1.44
C TYR A 38 5.07 -11.22 -2.06
N ASP A 39 5.22 -11.39 -3.38
CA ASP A 39 6.55 -11.33 -4.02
C ASP A 39 7.26 -9.97 -3.89
N TYR A 40 6.53 -8.88 -3.67
CA TYR A 40 7.14 -7.54 -3.50
C TYR A 40 7.49 -7.21 -2.03
N LEU A 41 6.83 -7.86 -1.06
CA LEU A 41 7.05 -7.60 0.38
C LEU A 41 7.88 -8.69 1.07
N TYR A 42 8.05 -9.87 0.46
CA TYR A 42 8.74 -11.02 1.07
C TYR A 42 10.28 -10.86 1.21
N TYR A 43 10.87 -9.72 0.82
CA TYR A 43 12.32 -9.52 0.83
C TYR A 43 12.87 -8.69 2.00
N LEU A 44 12.12 -8.50 3.09
CA LEU A 44 12.58 -7.68 4.23
C LEU A 44 12.78 -8.43 5.56
N GLU A 45 12.42 -9.71 5.64
CA GLU A 45 12.58 -10.47 6.88
C GLU A 45 13.73 -11.46 6.76
N ASN A 46 14.89 -11.10 7.31
CA ASN A 46 15.81 -11.96 8.08
C ASN A 46 17.16 -11.27 8.29
N TYR A 47 17.27 -10.47 9.35
CA TYR A 47 18.55 -9.97 9.85
C TYR A 47 18.82 -10.56 11.24
N ASN A 48 19.42 -11.74 11.29
CA ASN A 48 20.16 -12.19 12.46
C ASN A 48 21.21 -13.23 12.04
N GLY A 49 22.48 -12.81 12.07
CA GLY A 49 23.63 -13.70 12.18
C GLY A 49 24.22 -14.23 10.87
N ASN A 50 25.46 -13.79 10.62
CA ASN A 50 26.48 -14.48 9.83
C ASN A 50 26.30 -14.55 8.30
N GLY A 51 26.68 -13.44 7.66
CA GLY A 51 27.70 -13.46 6.60
C GLY A 51 27.41 -14.32 5.38
N ASN A 52 26.56 -13.80 4.49
CA ASN A 52 26.66 -13.80 3.02
C ASN A 52 25.26 -13.48 2.45
N GLN A 53 24.97 -12.19 2.23
CA GLN A 53 23.68 -11.71 1.71
C GLN A 53 23.81 -11.21 0.27
N LYS A 54 22.92 -11.68 -0.61
CA LYS A 54 22.53 -10.98 -1.84
C LYS A 54 21.01 -11.00 -1.93
N ALA A 55 20.40 -9.84 -1.70
CA ALA A 55 19.08 -9.49 -2.22
C ALA A 55 19.03 -7.97 -2.38
N ILE A 56 18.97 -7.50 -3.63
CA ILE A 56 18.75 -6.11 -3.99
C ILE A 56 17.47 -6.12 -4.83
N TYR A 57 16.45 -5.37 -4.40
CA TYR A 57 15.47 -4.82 -5.33
C TYR A 57 15.38 -3.33 -5.07
N SER A 58 16.24 -2.63 -5.80
CA SER A 58 16.14 -1.20 -6.05
C SER A 58 15.25 -1.00 -7.27
N ILE A 59 14.36 -0.01 -7.26
CA ILE A 59 14.15 0.78 -8.47
C ILE A 59 15.17 1.91 -8.34
N ALA A 60 16.44 1.57 -8.56
CA ALA A 60 17.47 2.58 -8.74
C ALA A 60 17.30 3.09 -10.16
N THR A 61 16.90 4.35 -10.31
CA THR A 61 17.40 5.12 -11.45
C THR A 61 18.92 5.17 -11.32
N ASP A 62 19.61 5.02 -12.44
CA ASP A 62 20.95 4.44 -12.64
C ASP A 62 22.17 5.13 -11.96
N GLU A 63 22.02 5.83 -10.84
CA GLU A 63 23.13 6.49 -10.14
C GLU A 63 22.99 6.38 -8.62
N ALA A 64 23.53 5.32 -8.02
CA ALA A 64 24.17 5.34 -6.70
C ALA A 64 24.54 3.92 -6.23
N LEU A 65 25.71 3.42 -6.66
CA LEU A 65 26.38 2.32 -5.97
C LEU A 65 27.81 2.74 -5.61
N THR A 66 27.94 3.67 -4.66
CA THR A 66 29.17 3.80 -3.86
C THR A 66 28.82 4.10 -2.39
N GLY A 67 28.88 3.07 -1.54
CA GLY A 67 29.26 3.16 -0.13
C GLY A 67 28.56 4.14 0.83
N GLY A 68 27.31 4.57 0.61
CA GLY A 68 26.57 5.46 1.51
C GLY A 68 25.68 4.73 2.52
N GLU A 69 25.48 5.33 3.70
CA GLU A 69 24.49 4.93 4.71
C GLU A 69 23.10 4.66 4.07
N TYR A 70 22.33 3.73 4.66
CA TYR A 70 20.93 3.51 4.29
C TYR A 70 20.15 4.82 4.45
N ASN A 71 19.89 5.48 3.33
CA ASN A 71 18.95 6.58 3.24
C ASN A 71 17.59 5.96 2.88
N PRO A 72 16.57 6.00 3.77
CA PRO A 72 15.25 5.53 3.40
C PRO A 72 14.79 6.31 2.17
N SER A 73 14.31 5.58 1.15
CA SER A 73 13.72 6.14 -0.07
C SER A 73 12.84 7.34 0.30
N PRO A 74 13.00 8.52 -0.34
CA PRO A 74 12.22 9.68 0.03
C PRO A 74 10.73 9.33 -0.06
N GLN A 75 10.01 9.49 1.05
CA GLN A 75 8.55 9.59 1.00
C GLN A 75 8.26 10.68 -0.03
N ILE A 76 7.58 10.34 -1.13
CA ILE A 76 7.44 11.25 -2.26
C ILE A 76 6.66 12.48 -1.77
N ASP A 77 7.19 13.68 -2.05
CA ASP A 77 6.74 15.02 -1.59
C ASP A 77 5.28 15.42 -1.92
N ASN A 78 4.41 14.47 -2.28
CA ASN A 78 3.04 14.69 -2.73
C ASN A 78 1.96 14.09 -1.83
N LEU A 79 2.30 13.33 -0.76
CA LEU A 79 1.28 12.84 0.17
C LEU A 79 0.67 14.03 0.94
N PRO A 80 -0.67 14.16 1.04
CA PRO A 80 -1.28 15.32 1.67
C PRO A 80 -0.85 15.47 3.13
N SER A 81 -0.63 16.71 3.57
CA SER A 81 -0.17 17.02 4.94
C SER A 81 -1.05 16.36 6.01
N TYR A 82 -0.48 16.16 7.21
CA TYR A 82 -1.21 15.49 8.29
C TYR A 82 -2.54 16.18 8.60
N SER A 83 -2.59 17.51 8.54
CA SER A 83 -3.82 18.27 8.81
C SER A 83 -4.91 18.01 7.77
N LEU A 84 -4.53 17.88 6.48
CA LEU A 84 -5.45 17.60 5.39
C LEU A 84 -6.02 16.18 5.47
N ILE A 85 -5.26 15.21 6.01
CA ILE A 85 -5.71 13.83 6.22
C ILE A 85 -6.52 13.68 7.51
N SER A 86 -5.95 14.11 8.64
CA SER A 86 -6.51 13.84 9.98
C SER A 86 -7.84 14.56 10.24
N LYS A 87 -8.01 15.79 9.73
CA LYS A 87 -9.22 16.58 9.95
C LYS A 87 -10.48 15.91 9.37
N PRO A 88 -10.53 15.53 8.07
CA PRO A 88 -11.66 14.77 7.55
C PRO A 88 -11.71 13.35 8.12
N PHE A 89 -10.57 12.69 8.43
CA PHE A 89 -10.62 11.34 9.00
C PHE A 89 -11.34 11.31 10.35
N ALA A 90 -11.10 12.30 11.20
CA ALA A 90 -11.76 12.42 12.51
C ALA A 90 -13.30 12.46 12.40
N THR A 91 -13.86 12.90 11.26
CA THR A 91 -15.32 12.92 11.04
C THR A 91 -15.92 11.54 10.80
N VAL A 92 -15.13 10.60 10.29
CA VAL A 92 -15.57 9.24 9.93
C VAL A 92 -14.97 8.14 10.82
N ALA A 93 -13.93 8.47 11.59
CA ALA A 93 -13.19 7.52 12.42
C ALA A 93 -14.10 6.75 13.37
N LYS A 94 -14.97 7.45 14.11
CA LYS A 94 -15.83 6.83 15.13
C LYS A 94 -17.24 6.50 14.65
N LEU A 95 -17.53 6.71 13.36
CA LEU A 95 -18.79 6.29 12.77
C LEU A 95 -18.78 4.79 12.56
N ASP A 96 -19.88 4.11 12.87
CA ASP A 96 -20.05 2.73 12.44
C ASP A 96 -20.11 2.63 10.90
N VAL A 97 -19.97 1.41 10.38
CA VAL A 97 -19.92 1.16 8.94
C VAL A 97 -21.18 1.68 8.24
N LYS A 98 -22.35 1.54 8.88
CA LYS A 98 -23.64 2.00 8.33
C LYS A 98 -23.63 3.52 8.16
N ALA A 99 -23.24 4.25 9.19
CA ALA A 99 -23.17 5.71 9.19
C ALA A 99 -22.15 6.24 8.18
N VAL A 100 -20.99 5.59 8.03
CA VAL A 100 -20.03 5.94 6.96
C VAL A 100 -20.65 5.76 5.57
N CYS A 101 -21.32 4.63 5.34
CA CYS A 101 -21.95 4.36 4.05
C CYS A 101 -23.14 5.30 3.78
N GLU A 102 -23.95 5.63 4.78
CA GLU A 102 -25.06 6.59 4.67
C GLU A 102 -24.55 8.01 4.39
N LEU A 103 -23.45 8.42 5.02
CA LEU A 103 -22.80 9.71 4.76
C LEU A 103 -22.34 9.85 3.29
N ILE A 104 -21.79 8.79 2.72
CA ILE A 104 -21.26 8.79 1.34
C ILE A 104 -22.37 8.59 0.29
N GLY A 105 -23.36 7.74 0.60
CA GLY A 105 -24.47 7.42 -0.31
C GLY A 105 -24.03 6.66 -1.57
N GLY A 106 -24.83 6.76 -2.64
CA GLY A 106 -24.50 6.19 -3.94
C GLY A 106 -24.34 4.66 -3.95
N LYS A 107 -23.40 4.15 -4.78
CA LYS A 107 -23.10 2.72 -4.84
C LYS A 107 -22.41 2.22 -3.58
N VAL A 108 -21.72 3.08 -2.82
CA VAL A 108 -21.18 2.71 -1.49
C VAL A 108 -22.31 2.27 -0.56
N LEU A 109 -23.36 3.08 -0.39
CA LEU A 109 -24.51 2.71 0.44
C LEU A 109 -25.27 1.52 -0.13
N TRP A 110 -25.51 1.50 -1.44
CA TRP A 110 -26.22 0.40 -2.09
C TRP A 110 -25.51 -0.94 -1.86
N ASN A 111 -24.18 -0.99 -2.00
CA ASN A 111 -23.41 -2.20 -1.76
C ASN A 111 -23.48 -2.64 -0.30
N TYR A 112 -23.35 -1.71 0.66
CA TYR A 112 -23.50 -2.04 2.09
C TYR A 112 -24.85 -2.71 2.40
N GLN A 113 -25.92 -2.28 1.74
CA GLN A 113 -27.27 -2.80 1.95
C GLN A 113 -27.52 -4.14 1.23
N ASN A 114 -26.90 -4.37 0.07
CA ASN A 114 -27.25 -5.47 -0.82
C ASN A 114 -26.18 -6.57 -0.94
N ILE A 115 -24.93 -6.29 -0.52
CA ILE A 115 -23.80 -7.22 -0.61
C ILE A 115 -23.32 -7.53 0.80
N SER A 116 -23.50 -8.78 1.24
CA SER A 116 -23.19 -9.22 2.61
C SER A 116 -21.72 -9.06 3.00
N SER A 117 -20.79 -9.17 2.03
CA SER A 117 -19.35 -8.99 2.24
C SER A 117 -18.89 -7.52 2.28
N PHE A 118 -19.76 -6.56 1.94
CA PHE A 118 -19.43 -5.13 1.96
C PHE A 118 -19.64 -4.55 3.36
N LYS A 119 -18.78 -4.94 4.32
CA LYS A 119 -18.94 -4.59 5.75
C LYS A 119 -17.70 -3.96 6.38
N ASN A 120 -16.58 -3.88 5.66
CA ASN A 120 -15.38 -3.22 6.16
C ASN A 120 -15.31 -1.77 5.67
N ALA A 121 -15.34 -0.80 6.59
CA ALA A 121 -15.27 0.62 6.27
C ALA A 121 -13.84 1.20 6.25
N CYS A 122 -12.80 0.42 6.58
CA CYS A 122 -11.42 0.90 6.68
C CYS A 122 -10.96 1.64 5.41
N ALA A 123 -10.97 0.96 4.26
CA ALA A 123 -10.58 1.56 2.98
C ALA A 123 -11.53 2.71 2.57
N ILE A 124 -12.82 2.59 2.88
CA ILE A 124 -13.84 3.59 2.55
C ILE A 124 -13.60 4.90 3.30
N ARG A 125 -13.25 4.83 4.60
CA ARG A 125 -12.91 6.01 5.41
C ARG A 125 -11.70 6.73 4.85
N LEU A 126 -10.67 6.00 4.47
CA LEU A 126 -9.47 6.61 3.91
C LEU A 126 -9.74 7.17 2.49
N SER A 127 -10.54 6.48 1.65
CA SER A 127 -11.02 7.04 0.39
C SER A 127 -11.81 8.33 0.56
N TYR A 128 -12.71 8.39 1.55
CA TYR A 128 -13.43 9.62 1.89
C TYR A 128 -12.48 10.77 2.19
N VAL A 129 -11.41 10.52 2.95
CA VAL A 129 -10.40 11.52 3.26
C VAL A 129 -9.67 12.02 2.02
N PHE A 130 -9.16 11.11 1.19
CA PHE A 130 -8.50 11.48 -0.07
C PHE A 130 -9.42 12.23 -1.03
N ASN A 131 -10.72 11.92 -1.04
CA ASN A 131 -11.70 12.67 -1.83
C ASN A 131 -11.98 14.09 -1.31
N LYS A 132 -11.61 14.39 -0.06
CA LYS A 132 -11.68 15.74 0.54
C LYS A 132 -10.39 16.55 0.32
N THR A 133 -9.33 15.96 -0.21
CA THR A 133 -8.09 16.65 -0.55
C THR A 133 -8.09 16.94 -2.06
N GLU A 134 -8.04 18.22 -2.45
CA GLU A 134 -8.38 18.67 -3.81
C GLU A 134 -7.58 17.94 -4.91
N ASP A 135 -6.26 17.83 -4.73
CA ASP A 135 -5.34 17.25 -5.73
C ASP A 135 -5.13 15.74 -5.59
N ASN A 136 -5.78 15.09 -4.62
CA ASN A 136 -5.46 13.71 -4.23
C ASN A 136 -6.71 12.81 -4.19
N LYS A 137 -7.72 13.17 -4.98
CA LYS A 137 -8.95 12.37 -5.12
C LYS A 137 -8.64 10.96 -5.59
N ILE A 138 -9.43 10.00 -5.09
CA ILE A 138 -9.32 8.61 -5.50
C ILE A 138 -9.71 8.49 -6.97
N PRO A 139 -8.83 7.95 -7.83
CA PRO A 139 -9.15 7.74 -9.23
C PRO A 139 -10.13 6.57 -9.40
N TYR A 140 -10.85 6.55 -10.53
CA TYR A 140 -11.55 5.34 -10.93
C TYR A 140 -10.56 4.21 -11.14
N SER A 141 -10.88 3.05 -10.58
CA SER A 141 -10.17 1.80 -10.85
C SER A 141 -11.18 0.67 -10.98
N SER A 142 -11.16 0.00 -12.14
CA SER A 142 -12.09 -1.09 -12.48
C SER A 142 -12.04 -2.15 -11.39
N ASP A 143 -13.22 -2.59 -10.93
CA ASP A 143 -13.42 -3.68 -9.96
C ASP A 143 -12.77 -3.47 -8.59
N LYS A 144 -12.23 -2.28 -8.33
CA LYS A 144 -11.57 -1.89 -7.07
C LYS A 144 -12.24 -0.71 -6.40
N THR A 145 -12.93 0.12 -7.18
CA THR A 145 -13.62 1.32 -6.68
C THR A 145 -15.11 1.30 -6.99
N VAL A 146 -15.88 1.95 -6.11
CA VAL A 146 -17.33 2.16 -6.26
C VAL A 146 -17.66 3.63 -6.10
N SER A 147 -18.73 4.11 -6.72
CA SER A 147 -19.08 5.53 -6.69
C SER A 147 -19.88 5.91 -5.44
N GLY A 148 -19.58 7.08 -4.87
CA GLY A 148 -20.43 7.75 -3.89
C GLY A 148 -21.57 8.52 -4.55
N SER A 149 -22.44 9.13 -3.74
CA SER A 149 -23.47 10.08 -4.24
C SER A 149 -22.87 11.43 -4.66
N ASP A 150 -21.64 11.69 -4.25
CA ASP A 150 -20.83 12.88 -4.53
C ASP A 150 -20.03 12.79 -5.84
N ASN A 151 -20.27 11.75 -6.64
CA ASN A 151 -19.54 11.42 -7.88
C ASN A 151 -18.04 11.15 -7.69
N ASN A 152 -17.56 10.92 -6.46
CA ASN A 152 -16.19 10.47 -6.22
C ASN A 152 -16.11 8.93 -6.15
N TRP A 153 -14.89 8.39 -6.27
CA TRP A 153 -14.61 6.96 -6.24
C TRP A 153 -14.09 6.51 -4.87
N TYR A 154 -14.41 5.28 -4.48
CA TYR A 154 -14.07 4.76 -3.15
C TYR A 154 -13.52 3.34 -3.27
N PHE A 155 -12.28 3.14 -2.83
CA PHE A 155 -11.78 1.80 -2.56
C PHE A 155 -12.53 1.21 -1.37
N TYR A 156 -12.83 -0.07 -1.44
CA TYR A 156 -13.57 -0.78 -0.39
C TYR A 156 -12.81 -2.00 0.15
N LYS A 157 -11.62 -2.29 -0.37
CA LYS A 157 -10.70 -3.31 0.15
C LYS A 157 -9.42 -2.65 0.64
N VAL A 158 -8.92 -3.12 1.78
CA VAL A 158 -7.68 -2.61 2.40
C VAL A 158 -6.48 -2.83 1.48
N SER A 159 -6.39 -4.00 0.84
CA SER A 159 -5.32 -4.32 -0.09
C SER A 159 -5.24 -3.35 -1.26
N ASP A 160 -6.38 -3.00 -1.87
CA ASP A 160 -6.40 -2.07 -3.01
C ASP A 160 -6.03 -0.64 -2.59
N MET A 161 -6.46 -0.21 -1.40
CA MET A 161 -6.04 1.07 -0.83
C MET A 161 -4.53 1.10 -0.54
N ALA A 162 -3.98 0.05 0.08
CA ALA A 162 -2.55 -0.04 0.34
C ALA A 162 -1.74 0.00 -0.96
N THR A 163 -2.16 -0.76 -1.98
CA THR A 163 -1.55 -0.72 -3.33
C THR A 163 -1.62 0.68 -3.94
N TYR A 164 -2.75 1.38 -3.83
CA TYR A 164 -2.87 2.75 -4.29
C TYR A 164 -1.88 3.68 -3.58
N LEU A 165 -1.75 3.60 -2.25
CA LEU A 165 -0.82 4.42 -1.49
C LEU A 165 0.64 4.17 -1.90
N ILE A 166 1.04 2.90 -2.03
CA ILE A 166 2.38 2.51 -2.47
C ILE A 166 2.68 3.10 -3.85
N ASN A 167 1.78 2.91 -4.81
CA ASN A 167 1.99 3.34 -6.19
C ASN A 167 1.96 4.87 -6.35
N THR A 168 1.24 5.58 -5.49
CA THR A 168 1.04 7.03 -5.63
C THR A 168 2.04 7.84 -4.81
N TYR A 169 2.36 7.37 -3.60
CA TYR A 169 3.13 8.14 -2.61
C TYR A 169 4.42 7.44 -2.16
N GLY A 170 4.69 6.24 -2.69
CA GLY A 170 5.88 5.46 -2.38
C GLY A 170 5.67 4.44 -1.28
N THR A 171 6.68 3.60 -1.08
CA THR A 171 6.65 2.48 -0.13
C THR A 171 6.65 2.98 1.32
N PRO A 172 5.78 2.44 2.19
CA PRO A 172 5.82 2.78 3.61
C PRO A 172 7.05 2.17 4.28
N ILE A 173 7.44 2.73 5.41
CA ILE A 173 8.56 2.20 6.20
C ILE A 173 8.03 1.13 7.16
N PRO A 174 8.54 -0.12 7.13
CA PRO A 174 8.27 -1.11 8.17
C PRO A 174 8.78 -0.61 9.52
N THR A 175 7.97 -0.70 10.57
CA THR A 175 8.25 -0.01 11.83
C THR A 175 7.59 -0.67 13.05
N THR A 176 7.70 -0.01 14.21
CA THR A 176 6.99 -0.34 15.45
C THR A 176 6.33 0.91 16.01
N THR A 177 5.34 0.75 16.90
CA THR A 177 4.71 1.90 17.59
C THR A 177 5.70 2.74 18.41
N ALA A 178 6.78 2.12 18.91
CA ALA A 178 7.85 2.83 19.61
C ALA A 178 8.64 3.76 18.68
N ASN A 179 8.95 3.29 17.46
CA ASN A 179 9.72 4.06 16.47
C ASN A 179 8.93 5.22 15.85
N ILE A 180 7.60 5.12 15.82
CA ILE A 180 6.71 6.19 15.31
C ILE A 180 6.08 7.04 16.43
N LYS A 181 6.59 6.93 17.66
CA LYS A 181 6.15 7.78 18.76
C LYS A 181 6.48 9.25 18.45
N GLY A 182 5.47 10.11 18.56
CA GLY A 182 5.57 11.53 18.22
C GLY A 182 5.47 11.85 16.73
N LYS A 183 5.58 10.84 15.85
CA LYS A 183 5.43 11.00 14.40
C LYS A 183 3.97 10.89 13.99
N LYS A 184 3.55 11.62 12.97
CA LYS A 184 2.17 11.63 12.50
C LYS A 184 2.11 11.04 11.10
N GLY A 185 1.04 10.34 10.75
CA GLY A 185 1.06 9.60 9.49
C GLY A 185 -0.15 8.75 9.20
N ILE A 186 -0.04 7.96 8.13
CA ILE A 186 -0.92 6.81 7.86
C ILE A 186 -0.20 5.57 8.35
N ILE A 187 -0.91 4.75 9.11
CA ILE A 187 -0.42 3.46 9.61
C ILE A 187 -1.13 2.33 8.88
N TRP A 188 -0.37 1.34 8.43
CA TRP A 188 -0.88 0.10 7.87
C TRP A 188 -0.46 -1.06 8.74
N GLN A 189 -1.43 -1.85 9.18
CA GLN A 189 -1.22 -3.09 9.91
C GLN A 189 -1.56 -4.27 9.00
N SER A 190 -0.73 -5.31 8.97
CA SER A 190 -0.97 -6.54 8.20
C SER A 190 -0.67 -7.79 9.02
N GLU A 191 -0.94 -8.97 8.45
CA GLU A 191 -0.77 -10.27 9.12
C GLU A 191 -1.53 -10.31 10.46
N CYS A 192 -2.82 -9.98 10.40
CA CYS A 192 -3.70 -9.91 11.57
C CYS A 192 -4.45 -11.23 11.86
N GLY A 193 -4.18 -12.29 11.09
CA GLY A 193 -4.92 -13.56 11.18
C GLY A 193 -6.37 -13.50 10.71
N TRP A 194 -6.76 -12.46 9.97
CA TRP A 194 -8.13 -12.24 9.51
C TRP A 194 -8.45 -13.01 8.23
N GLY A 195 -9.67 -13.55 8.14
CA GLY A 195 -10.16 -14.24 6.94
C GLY A 195 -10.88 -13.33 5.94
N ASP A 196 -11.23 -12.11 6.36
CA ASP A 196 -12.11 -11.18 5.65
C ASP A 196 -11.45 -9.85 5.26
N ALA A 197 -10.22 -9.60 5.73
CA ALA A 197 -9.43 -8.43 5.34
C ALA A 197 -7.92 -8.73 5.38
N SER A 198 -7.16 -8.03 4.53
CA SER A 198 -5.70 -8.17 4.45
C SER A 198 -4.93 -7.39 5.55
N GLY A 199 -5.65 -6.76 6.47
CA GLY A 199 -5.08 -5.85 7.46
C GLY A 199 -5.95 -4.62 7.71
N HIS A 200 -5.38 -3.59 8.33
CA HIS A 200 -6.05 -2.33 8.69
C HIS A 200 -5.22 -1.10 8.31
N LEU A 201 -5.87 -0.07 7.81
CA LEU A 201 -5.29 1.25 7.53
C LEU A 201 -5.98 2.29 8.42
N ASP A 202 -5.18 3.12 9.07
CA ASP A 202 -5.66 4.19 9.96
C ASP A 202 -4.79 5.44 9.84
N VAL A 203 -5.22 6.52 10.49
CA VAL A 203 -4.43 7.72 10.68
C VAL A 203 -3.83 7.69 12.08
N TRP A 204 -2.52 7.88 12.18
CA TRP A 204 -1.76 7.88 13.41
C TRP A 204 -1.40 9.30 13.85
N ASN A 205 -1.69 9.64 15.10
CA ASN A 205 -1.53 11.01 15.62
C ASN A 205 -0.24 11.28 16.40
N GLY A 206 0.70 10.33 16.42
CA GLY A 206 1.90 10.37 17.26
C GLY A 206 1.82 9.51 18.51
N THR A 207 0.64 9.01 18.87
CA THR A 207 0.48 8.14 20.03
C THR A 207 -0.57 7.07 19.83
N ASN A 208 -1.64 7.36 19.08
CA ASN A 208 -2.74 6.44 18.84
C ASN A 208 -3.21 6.52 17.38
N ALA A 209 -3.80 5.42 16.91
CA ALA A 209 -4.67 5.42 15.73
C ALA A 209 -5.94 6.24 16.03
N LEU A 210 -6.48 6.92 15.01
CA LEU A 210 -7.66 7.77 15.19
C LEU A 210 -8.95 6.93 15.29
N ASP A 211 -9.08 5.85 14.52
CA ASP A 211 -10.16 4.88 14.70
C ASP A 211 -9.72 3.75 15.65
N HIS A 212 -8.86 2.84 15.19
CA HIS A 212 -8.45 1.68 15.97
C HIS A 212 -7.04 1.19 15.65
N PHE A 213 -6.33 0.67 16.66
CA PHE A 213 -5.06 -0.02 16.50
C PHE A 213 -5.21 -1.46 16.98
N TYR A 214 -4.97 -2.42 16.09
CA TYR A 214 -5.16 -3.85 16.36
C TYR A 214 -3.87 -4.48 16.88
N THR A 215 -3.85 -4.92 18.14
CA THR A 215 -2.64 -5.48 18.75
C THR A 215 -2.29 -6.89 18.25
N GLU A 216 -3.23 -7.55 17.58
CA GLU A 216 -3.09 -8.89 17.01
C GLU A 216 -2.41 -8.92 15.63
N CYS A 217 -2.13 -7.77 15.02
CA CYS A 217 -1.40 -7.71 13.75
C CYS A 217 0.10 -7.76 13.97
N ASP A 218 0.80 -8.63 13.25
CA ASP A 218 2.24 -8.84 13.42
C ASP A 218 3.08 -7.71 12.81
N ASN A 219 2.59 -7.11 11.72
CA ASN A 219 3.37 -6.17 10.91
C ASN A 219 2.78 -4.75 10.92
N ILE A 220 3.65 -3.75 10.99
CA ILE A 220 3.31 -2.32 10.94
C ILE A 220 4.15 -1.63 9.88
N TYR A 221 3.49 -0.87 9.00
CA TYR A 221 4.11 0.01 8.03
C TYR A 221 3.58 1.43 8.19
N PHE A 222 4.41 2.42 7.86
CA PHE A 222 4.10 3.82 8.13
C PHE A 222 4.51 4.75 7.01
N TRP A 223 3.59 5.64 6.62
CA TRP A 223 3.87 6.84 5.84
C TRP A 223 3.86 8.02 6.78
N GLU A 224 5.01 8.69 6.94
CA GLU A 224 5.10 9.89 7.77
C GLU A 224 4.49 11.10 7.04
N LEU A 225 3.72 11.89 7.78
CA LEU A 225 3.05 13.09 7.32
C LEU A 225 3.53 14.30 8.12
N PHE A 226 3.90 15.35 7.40
CA PHE A 226 4.33 16.64 7.97
C PHE A 226 3.15 17.62 8.14
#